data_AF-A0A2G5W4S2-F1
#
_entry.id   AF-A0A2G5W4S2-F1
#
_cell.length_a   1.000
_cell.length_b   1.000
_cell.length_c   1.000
_cell.angle_alpha   90.00
_cell.angle_beta   90.00
_cell.angle_gamma   90.00
#
_symmetry.space_group_name_H-M   'P 1'
#
loop_
_entity.id
_entity.type
_entity.pdbx_description
1 polymer ?
#
loop_
_entity_poly.entity_id
_entity_poly.type
_entity_poly.pdbx_seq_one_letter_code
_entity_poly.pdbx_strand_id
1 'polypeptide(L)' 'MNPIYEINKLADQLPLSVVQDLHQRIADWLSSGGNYDDPYMFQQLRYAQRVAKEGAEWSAREMNRQS' A
#
# COMPACT_ATOMS: atom_id res chain seq x y z
N MET A 1 7.16 -12.83 -7.22
CA MET A 1 6.99 -11.57 -6.44
C MET A 1 5.91 -11.85 -5.40
N ASN A 2 6.17 -11.59 -4.12
CA ASN A 2 5.20 -11.84 -3.03
C ASN A 2 4.49 -10.51 -2.67
N PRO A 3 3.17 -10.36 -2.94
CA PRO A 3 2.46 -9.09 -2.72
C PRO A 3 2.50 -8.58 -1.28
N ILE A 4 2.36 -9.47 -0.29
CA ILE A 4 2.37 -9.08 1.13
C ILE A 4 3.73 -8.53 1.55
N TYR A 5 4.79 -9.20 1.13
CA TYR A 5 6.13 -8.76 1.46
C TYR A 5 6.41 -7.35 0.89
N GLU A 6 5.97 -7.09 -0.34
CA GLU A 6 6.11 -5.77 -0.96
C GLU A 6 5.19 -4.72 -0.36
N ILE A 7 3.97 -5.07 0.06
CA ILE A 7 3.07 -4.17 0.81
C ILE A 7 3.71 -3.76 2.15
N ASN A 8 4.29 -4.72 2.88
CA ASN A 8 4.90 -4.44 4.19
C ASN A 8 6.09 -3.49 4.09
N LYS A 9 6.88 -3.55 3.02
CA LYS A 9 7.99 -2.59 2.78
C LYS A 9 7.50 -1.15 2.57
N LEU A 10 6.26 -0.97 2.15
CA LEU A 10 5.68 0.34 1.89
C LEU A 10 4.99 0.92 3.14
N ALA A 11 4.78 0.13 4.20
CA ALA A 11 3.96 0.52 5.34
C ALA A 11 4.38 1.87 5.96
N ASP A 12 5.69 2.11 6.10
CA ASP A 12 6.23 3.36 6.67
C ASP A 12 6.07 4.59 5.75
N GLN A 13 5.73 4.38 4.47
CA GLN A 13 5.51 5.43 3.48
C GLN A 13 4.03 5.72 3.26
N LEU A 14 3.14 4.98 3.93
CA LEU A 14 1.70 5.09 3.78
C LEU A 14 1.07 5.83 4.96
N PRO A 15 -0.02 6.58 4.72
CA PRO A 15 -0.85 7.07 5.81
C PRO A 15 -1.36 5.91 6.66
N LEU A 16 -1.45 6.11 7.98
CA LEU A 16 -1.91 5.09 8.93
C LEU A 16 -3.26 4.48 8.54
N SER A 17 -4.20 5.31 8.05
CA SER A 17 -5.51 4.86 7.58
C SER A 17 -5.42 3.87 6.41
N VAL A 18 -4.46 4.07 5.50
CA VAL A 18 -4.24 3.20 4.35
C VAL A 18 -3.62 1.87 4.79
N VAL A 19 -2.70 1.88 5.75
CA VAL A 19 -2.14 0.65 6.33
C VAL A 19 -3.25 -0.19 6.98
N GLN A 20 -4.14 0.45 7.75
CA GLN A 20 -5.26 -0.21 8.40
C GLN A 20 -6.26 -0.81 7.39
N ASP A 21 -6.61 -0.06 6.34
CA ASP A 21 -7.50 -0.54 5.27
C ASP A 21 -6.89 -1.74 4.53
N LEU A 22 -5.60 -1.69 4.18
CA LEU A 22 -4.88 -2.80 3.55
C LEU A 22 -4.89 -4.05 4.45
N HIS A 23 -4.58 -3.90 5.74
CA HIS A 23 -4.62 -5.01 6.69
C HIS A 23 -6.01 -5.65 6.74
N GLN A 24 -7.08 -4.85 6.78
CA GLN A 24 -8.45 -5.37 6.81
C GLN A 24 -8.79 -6.12 5.51
N ARG A 25 -8.51 -5.53 4.35
CA ARG A 25 -8.77 -6.17 3.04
C ARG A 25 -8.05 -7.51 2.88
N ILE A 26 -6.80 -7.57 3.32
CA ILE A 26 -5.99 -8.79 3.29
C ILE A 26 -6.61 -9.83 4.22
N ALA A 27 -6.94 -9.46 5.46
CA ALA A 27 -7.54 -10.36 6.43
C ALA A 27 -8.90 -10.92 5.96
N ASP A 28 -9.76 -10.07 5.40
CA ASP A 28 -11.05 -10.46 4.84
C ASP A 28 -10.88 -11.41 3.65
N TRP A 29 -9.94 -11.12 2.75
CA TRP A 29 -9.67 -11.97 1.59
C TRP A 29 -9.23 -13.37 2.00
N LEU A 30 -8.25 -13.46 2.91
CA LEU A 30 -7.77 -14.76 3.41
C LEU A 30 -8.86 -15.51 4.18
N SER A 31 -9.68 -14.81 4.97
CA SER A 31 -10.79 -15.41 5.72
C SER A 31 -11.88 -15.96 4.80
N SER A 32 -12.02 -15.41 3.59
CA SER A 32 -12.93 -15.91 2.55
C SER A 32 -12.38 -17.10 1.75
N GLY A 33 -11.15 -17.56 2.05
CA GLY A 33 -10.47 -18.66 1.35
C GLY A 33 -9.59 -18.21 0.19
N GLY A 34 -9.29 -16.91 0.08
CA GLY A 34 -8.34 -16.37 -0.88
C GLY A 34 -6.88 -16.62 -0.50
N ASN A 35 -5.98 -16.40 -1.45
CA ASN A 35 -4.56 -16.72 -1.39
C ASN A 35 -3.71 -15.45 -1.55
N TYR A 36 -2.47 -15.50 -1.06
CA TYR A 36 -1.49 -14.41 -1.23
C TYR A 36 -1.08 -14.14 -2.69
N ASP A 37 -1.19 -15.15 -3.55
CA ASP A 37 -0.81 -15.06 -4.97
C ASP A 37 -2.00 -14.74 -5.88
N ASP A 38 -3.17 -14.42 -5.31
CA ASP A 38 -4.34 -14.10 -6.11
C ASP A 38 -4.19 -12.74 -6.80
N PRO A 39 -4.80 -12.56 -7.99
CA PRO A 39 -4.82 -11.27 -8.69
C PRO A 39 -5.27 -10.10 -7.81
N TYR A 40 -6.15 -10.35 -6.83
CA TYR A 40 -6.60 -9.36 -5.85
C TYR A 40 -5.44 -8.80 -5.00
N MET A 41 -4.51 -9.65 -4.56
CA MET A 41 -3.37 -9.23 -3.75
C MET A 41 -2.40 -8.33 -4.52
N PHE A 42 -2.20 -8.62 -5.81
CA PHE A 42 -1.43 -7.74 -6.69
C PHE A 42 -2.16 -6.40 -6.94
N GLN A 43 -3.49 -6.36 -6.88
CA GLN A 43 -4.24 -5.10 -6.93
C GLN A 43 -4.00 -4.27 -5.66
N GLN A 44 -4.01 -4.90 -4.48
CA GLN A 44 -3.70 -4.23 -3.22
C GLN A 44 -2.27 -3.66 -3.22
N LEU A 45 -1.30 -4.41 -3.76
CA LEU A 45 0.06 -3.92 -3.91
C LEU A 45 0.15 -2.70 -4.83
N ARG A 46 -0.51 -2.71 -6.00
CA ARG A 46 -0.50 -1.56 -6.92
C ARG A 46 -1.13 -0.31 -6.28
N TYR A 47 -2.18 -0.50 -5.49
CA TYR A 47 -2.79 0.59 -4.73
C TYR A 47 -1.80 1.18 -3.72
N ALA A 48 -1.15 0.34 -2.90
CA ALA A 48 -0.12 0.79 -1.94
C ALA A 48 1.02 1.56 -2.63
N GLN A 49 1.55 1.04 -3.74
CA GLN A 49 2.62 1.70 -4.52
C GLN A 49 2.21 3.08 -5.01
N ARG A 50 0.95 3.23 -5.47
CA ARG A 50 0.42 4.50 -5.96
C ARG A 50 0.35 5.54 -4.84
N VAL A 51 -0.21 5.16 -3.69
CA VAL A 51 -0.35 6.06 -2.54
C VAL A 51 1.02 6.51 -2.02
N ALA A 52 1.98 5.58 -1.88
CA ALA A 52 3.34 5.91 -1.46
C ALA A 52 4.02 6.89 -2.42
N LYS A 53 3.87 6.68 -3.74
CA LYS A 53 4.39 7.59 -4.76
C LYS A 53 3.76 8.98 -4.67
N GLU A 54 2.44 9.07 -4.55
CA GLU A 54 1.72 10.34 -4.43
C GLU A 54 2.14 11.12 -3.16
N GLY A 55 2.36 10.42 -2.04
CA GLY A 55 2.88 11.02 -0.80
C GLY A 55 4.31 11.56 -0.94
N ALA A 56 5.19 10.82 -1.64
CA ALA A 56 6.54 11.26 -1.92
C ALA A 56 6.57 12.49 -2.85
N GLU A 57 5.75 12.48 -3.91
CA GLU A 57 5.63 13.63 -4.83
C GLU A 57 5.08 14.88 -4.13
N TRP A 58 4.09 14.72 -3.25
CA TRP A 58 3.57 15.84 -2.45
C TRP A 58 4.66 16.45 -1.57
N SER A 59 5.40 15.61 -0.84
CA SER A 59 6.48 16.04 0.04
C SER A 59 7.58 16.79 -0.74
N ALA A 60 7.98 16.28 -1.90
CA ALA A 60 8.97 16.92 -2.77
C ALA A 60 8.49 18.29 -3.32
N ARG A 61 7.21 18.37 -3.73
CA ARG A 61 6.61 19.64 -4.20
C ARG A 61 6.55 20.69 -3.10
N GLU A 62 6.23 20.29 -1.87
CA GLU A 62 6.14 21.20 -0.73
C GLU A 62 7.51 21.75 -0.34
N MET A 63 8.55 20.91 -0.31
CA MET A 63 9.93 21.36 -0.05
C MET A 63 10.40 22.41 -1.07
N ASN A 64 10.06 22.22 -2.36
CA ASN A 64 10.41 23.17 -3.41
C ASN A 64 9.59 24.48 -3.37
N ARG A 65 8.43 24.50 -2.70
CA ARG A 65 7.62 25.71 -2.51
C ARG A 65 8.14 26.61 -1.39
N GLN A 66 8.81 26.03 -0.39
CA GLN A 66 9.30 26.72 0.81
C GLN A 66 10.79 27.13 0.74
N SER A 67 11.48 26.83 -0.38
CA SER A 67 12.90 27.19 -0.63
C SER A 67 13.00 28.44 -1.51
#